data_AF-A0A1Q7Q413-F1
#
_entry.id   AF-A0A1Q7Q413-F1
#
_cell.length_a   1.000
_cell.length_b   1.000
_cell.length_c   1.000
_cell.angle_alpha   90.00
_cell.angle_beta   90.00
_cell.angle_gamma   90.00
#
_symmetry.space_group_name_H-M   'P 1'
#
loop_
_entity.id
_entity.type
_entity.pdbx_description
1 polymer ?
#
loop_
_entity_poly.entity_id
_entity_poly.type
_entity_poly.pdbx_seq_one_letter_code
_entity_poly.pdbx_strand_id
1 'polypeptide(L)' 'MIAKVGAEGVYSASLMREALGVTLKVEDGHSLASALAIASVLAELGLKPQPAALLRKPITNSRGETVGEMRVNGGVVK' A
#
# COMPACT_ATOMS: atom_id res chain seq x y z
N MET A 1 0.23 6.56 -13.32
CA MET A 1 -0.54 5.94 -12.23
C MET A 1 -1.44 7.02 -11.64
N ILE A 2 -2.74 6.79 -11.63
CA ILE A 2 -3.70 7.65 -10.91
C ILE A 2 -4.25 6.82 -9.77
N ALA A 3 -4.08 7.31 -8.53
CA ALA A 3 -4.58 6.66 -7.34
C ALA A 3 -5.75 7.46 -6.76
N LYS A 4 -6.84 6.77 -6.40
CA LYS A 4 -7.97 7.35 -5.67
C LYS A 4 -8.09 6.64 -4.32
N VAL A 5 -8.18 7.44 -3.27
CA VAL A 5 -8.54 7.01 -1.92
C VAL A 5 -10.02 7.34 -1.69
N GLY A 6 -10.80 6.44 -1.09
CA GLY A 6 -12.19 6.71 -0.72
C GLY A 6 -12.79 5.61 0.17
N ALA A 7 -13.52 5.98 1.23
CA ALA A 7 -13.85 5.13 2.39
C ALA A 7 -12.59 4.64 3.16
N GLU A 8 -12.71 4.43 4.47
CA GLU A 8 -11.59 3.92 5.29
C GLU A 8 -11.06 2.61 4.70
N GLY A 9 -9.77 2.60 4.34
CA GLY A 9 -9.08 1.38 3.91
C GLY A 9 -9.22 0.95 2.44
N VAL A 10 -9.75 1.79 1.52
CA VAL A 10 -9.80 1.44 0.09
C VAL A 10 -8.84 2.29 -0.75
N TYR A 11 -8.04 1.60 -1.58
CA TYR A 11 -7.10 2.18 -2.53
C TYR A 11 -7.33 1.61 -3.93
N SER A 12 -7.58 2.49 -4.89
CA SER A 12 -7.67 2.12 -6.31
C SER A 12 -6.54 2.76 -7.12
N ALA A 13 -5.89 1.98 -7.97
CA ALA A 13 -4.86 2.41 -8.89
C ALA A 13 -5.24 2.01 -10.32
N SER A 14 -5.19 2.96 -11.25
CA SER A 14 -5.31 2.70 -12.68
C SER A 14 -3.95 2.79 -13.37
N LEU A 15 -3.61 1.70 -14.07
CA LEU A 15 -2.42 1.53 -14.87
C LEU A 15 -2.80 1.67 -16.34
N MET A 16 -2.72 2.90 -16.85
CA MET A 16 -3.19 3.20 -18.20
C MET A 16 -2.35 2.56 -19.31
N ARG A 17 -1.04 2.36 -19.10
CA ARG A 17 -0.16 1.74 -20.11
C ARG A 17 -0.38 0.24 -20.22
N GLU A 18 -0.78 -0.39 -19.12
CA GLU A 18 -0.97 -1.82 -18.96
C GLU A 18 -2.46 -2.22 -19.08
N ALA A 19 -3.36 -1.24 -19.31
CA ALA A 19 -4.81 -1.41 -19.32
C ALA A 19 -5.37 -2.18 -18.11
N LEU A 20 -4.74 -2.00 -16.95
CA LEU A 20 -5.05 -2.74 -15.72
C LEU A 20 -5.61 -1.82 -14.63
N GLY A 21 -6.66 -2.26 -13.95
CA GLY A 21 -7.18 -1.62 -12.74
C GLY A 21 -6.90 -2.51 -11.53
N VAL A 22 -6.34 -1.93 -10.47
CA VAL A 22 -6.15 -2.61 -9.19
C VAL A 22 -6.94 -1.87 -8.13
N THR A 23 -7.74 -2.59 -7.35
CA THR A 23 -8.43 -2.05 -6.18
C THR A 23 -8.15 -2.94 -4.99
N LEU A 24 -7.76 -2.32 -3.88
CA LEU A 24 -7.50 -2.96 -2.60
C LEU A 24 -8.51 -2.43 -1.58
N LYS A 25 -9.19 -3.34 -0.89
CA LYS A 25 -10.01 -3.06 0.29
C LYS A 25 -9.38 -3.74 1.49
N VAL A 26 -9.11 -2.99 2.55
CA VAL A 26 -8.68 -3.53 3.83
C VAL A 26 -9.89 -3.59 4.75
N GLU A 27 -10.16 -4.77 5.31
CA GLU A 27 -11.37 -5.03 6.11
C GLU A 27 -11.42 -4.21 7.40
N ASP A 28 -10.29 -3.90 8.02
CA ASP A 28 -10.20 -3.12 9.26
C ASP A 28 -10.17 -1.60 9.04
N GLY A 29 -10.23 -1.14 7.79
CA GLY A 29 -10.21 0.27 7.44
C GLY A 29 -8.85 0.98 7.63
N HIS A 30 -7.78 0.26 8.00
CA HIS A 30 -6.50 0.87 8.36
C HIS A 30 -5.80 1.48 7.15
N SER A 31 -5.96 2.80 6.99
CA SER A 31 -5.53 3.54 5.79
C SER A 31 -4.03 3.39 5.46
N LEU A 32 -3.16 3.38 6.48
CA LEU A 32 -1.72 3.22 6.26
C LEU A 32 -1.34 1.79 5.85
N ALA A 33 -2.01 0.76 6.37
CA ALA A 33 -1.80 -0.63 5.95
C ALA A 33 -2.24 -0.80 4.50
N SER A 34 -3.36 -0.16 4.14
CA SER A 34 -3.88 -0.13 2.77
C SER A 34 -2.90 0.51 1.78
N ALA A 35 -2.26 1.62 2.18
CA ALA A 35 -1.23 2.27 1.37
C ALA A 35 0.01 1.40 1.17
N LEU A 36 0.46 0.67 2.20
CA LEU A 36 1.58 -0.28 2.07
C LEU A 36 1.20 -1.48 1.20
N ALA A 37 -0.03 -2.00 1.33
CA ALA A 37 -0.50 -3.15 0.59
C ALA A 37 -0.64 -2.86 -0.93
N ILE A 38 -1.26 -1.74 -1.32
CA ILE A 38 -1.37 -1.37 -2.74
C ILE A 38 0.01 -1.16 -3.38
N ALA A 39 0.96 -0.63 -2.60
CA ALA A 39 2.35 -0.51 -3.02
C ALA A 39 2.94 -1.90 -3.31
N SER A 40 2.90 -2.85 -2.37
CA SER A 40 3.40 -4.22 -2.62
C SER A 40 2.77 -4.87 -3.86
N VAL A 41 1.45 -4.77 -4.03
CA VAL A 41 0.73 -5.32 -5.21
C VAL A 41 1.26 -4.74 -6.51
N LEU A 42 1.42 -3.42 -6.58
CA LEU A 42 1.91 -2.75 -7.78
C LEU A 42 3.40 -3.08 -8.05
N ALA A 43 4.19 -3.33 -7.00
CA ALA A 43 5.58 -3.75 -7.14
C ALA A 43 5.67 -5.19 -7.70
N GLU A 44 4.79 -6.09 -7.25
CA GLU A 44 4.65 -7.45 -7.77
C GLU A 44 4.19 -7.48 -9.24
N LEU A 45 3.37 -6.50 -9.64
CA LEU A 45 2.98 -6.28 -11.04
C LEU A 45 4.10 -5.65 -11.90
N GLY A 46 5.29 -5.44 -11.35
CA GLY A 46 6.47 -4.95 -12.07
C GLY A 46 6.54 -3.44 -12.24
N LEU A 47 5.69 -2.67 -11.55
CA LEU A 47 5.58 -1.23 -11.74
C LEU A 47 6.52 -0.49 -10.81
N LYS A 48 7.43 0.28 -11.41
CA LYS A 48 8.48 1.04 -10.70
C LYS A 48 8.46 2.52 -11.08
N PRO A 49 8.97 3.40 -10.19
CA PRO A 49 9.41 3.12 -8.82
C PRO A 49 8.29 3.32 -7.80
N GLN A 50 8.44 2.66 -6.65
CA GLN A 50 7.64 2.95 -5.48
C GLN A 50 8.47 3.64 -4.40
N PRO A 51 7.94 4.66 -3.73
CA PRO A 51 8.60 5.27 -2.57
C PRO A 51 8.93 4.19 -1.54
N ALA A 52 10.17 4.15 -1.03
CA ALA A 52 10.56 3.20 0.02
C ALA A 52 9.68 3.34 1.30
N ALA A 53 9.14 4.54 1.53
CA ALA A 53 8.19 4.83 2.60
C ALA A 53 6.81 4.16 2.44
N LEU A 54 6.49 3.66 1.24
CA LEU A 54 5.30 2.86 0.95
C LEU A 54 5.57 1.35 1.01
N LEU A 55 6.79 0.92 1.33
CA LEU A 55 7.11 -0.51 1.53
C LEU A 55 7.27 -0.86 3.01
N ARG A 56 7.73 0.11 3.81
CA ARG A 56 7.89 -0.02 5.26
C ARG A 56 7.66 1.31 5.94
N LYS A 57 6.97 1.29 7.08
CA LYS A 57 6.73 2.48 7.90
C LYS A 57 7.13 2.22 9.35
N PRO A 58 8.02 3.02 9.95
CA PRO A 58 8.32 2.91 11.38
C PRO A 58 7.08 3.28 12.21
N ILE A 59 6.85 2.55 13.29
CA ILE A 59 5.85 2.84 14.30
C ILE A 59 6.55 3.60 15.42
N THR A 60 6.12 4.83 15.69
CA THR A 60 6.69 5.68 16.74
C THR A 60 5.73 5.79 17.91
N ASN A 61 6.26 5.76 19.13
CA ASN A 61 5.47 6.05 20.33
C ASN A 61 5.21 7.56 20.50
N SER A 62 4.46 7.95 21.53
CA SER A 62 4.18 9.36 21.85
C SER A 62 5.42 10.19 22.22
N ARG A 63 6.56 9.54 22.52
CA ARG A 63 7.87 10.18 22.75
C ARG A 63 8.70 10.31 21.46
N GLY A 64 8.18 9.85 20.32
CA GLY A 64 8.89 9.87 19.04
C GLY A 64 9.91 8.73 18.85
N GLU A 65 9.98 7.78 19.79
CA GLU A 65 10.90 6.64 19.69
C GLU A 65 10.31 5.60 18.74
N THR A 66 11.13 5.01 17.86
CA THR A 66 10.69 3.90 17.01
C THR A 66 10.55 2.65 17.86
N VAL A 67 9.33 2.12 17.94
CA VAL A 67 8.98 0.94 18.75
C VAL A 67 8.59 -0.27 17.88
N GLY A 68 8.56 -0.10 16.56
CA GLY A 68 8.28 -1.19 15.65
C GLY A 68 8.28 -0.73 14.19
N GLU A 69 7.87 -1.63 13.31
CA GLU A 69 7.70 -1.36 11.89
C GLU A 69 6.42 -2.01 11.37
N MET A 70 5.77 -1.33 10.44
CA MET A 70 4.71 -1.91 9.63
C MET A 70 5.27 -2.20 8.24
N ARG A 71 5.04 -3.44 7.79
CA ARG A 71 5.45 -3.96 6.49
C ARG A 71 4.39 -4.93 5.97
N VAL A 72 4.33 -5.08 4.66
CA VAL A 72 3.48 -6.11 4.05
C VAL A 72 4.12 -7.48 4.27
N ASN A 73 3.30 -8.46 4.64
CA ASN A 73 3.71 -9.85 4.76
C ASN A 73 2.77 -10.72 3.93
N GLY A 74 3.26 -11.23 2.80
CA GLY A 74 2.47 -11.93 1.79
C GLY A 74 2.51 -11.23 0.44
N GLY A 75 1.80 -11.80 -0.53
CA GLY A 75 1.70 -11.28 -1.90
C GLY A 75 0.44 -11.76 -2.59
N VAL A 76 0.24 -11.36 -3.83
CA VAL A 76 -0.92 -11.76 -4.63
C VAL A 76 -0.71 -13.20 -5.09
N VAL A 77 -1.50 -14.13 -4.54
CA VAL A 77 -1.57 -15.50 -5.04
C VAL A 77 -2.37 -15.48 -6.33
N LYS A 78 -1.79 -16.06 -7.39
CA LYS A 78 -2.34 -16.05 -8.75
C LYS A 78 -3.40 -17.12 -8.95
#